data_AF-A0A920T9M7-F1
#
_entry.id   AF-A0A920T9M7-F1
#
_cell.length_a   1.000
_cell.length_b   1.000
_cell.length_c   1.000
_cell.angle_alpha   90.00
_cell.angle_beta   90.00
_cell.angle_gamma   90.00
#
_symmetry.space_group_name_H-M   'P 1'
#
loop_
_entity.id
_entity.type
_entity.pdbx_description
1 polymer ?
#
loop_
_entity_poly.entity_id
_entity_poly.type
_entity_poly.pdbx_seq_one_letter_code
_entity_poly.pdbx_strand_id
1 'polypeptide(L)'
;MQLYHRGWDHHGNIKAAAAKTAKLVDQPAAALLKDLKQRDMLKDTLVVWAGEFGRTPMAQGSGRDHHIKGFSIWMAGGGIKGGTSYGNTDELGYNAVENVVTVHDVHATMLRLLGSTTSS
;
A
#
# COMPACT_ATOMS: atom_id res chain seq x y z
N MET A 1 -13.38 5.24 -10.66
CA MET A 1 -12.91 6.64 -10.56
C MET A 1 -11.39 6.60 -10.44
N GLN A 2 -10.67 7.35 -11.27
CA GLN A 2 -9.20 7.43 -11.23
C GLN A 2 -8.80 8.87 -10.93
N LEU A 3 -8.04 9.08 -9.86
CA LEU A 3 -7.43 10.37 -9.51
C LEU A 3 -5.93 10.25 -9.68
N TYR A 4 -5.29 11.27 -10.26
CA TYR A 4 -3.86 11.25 -10.56
C TYR A 4 -3.14 12.41 -9.87
N HIS A 5 -2.04 12.10 -9.20
CA HIS A 5 -1.13 13.06 -8.57
C HIS A 5 0.26 12.97 -9.23
N ARG A 6 0.77 14.10 -9.74
CA ARG A 6 2.09 14.20 -10.39
C ARG A 6 3.20 14.36 -9.36
N GLY A 7 4.43 14.00 -9.74
CA GLY A 7 5.63 14.27 -8.96
C GLY A 7 5.95 13.19 -7.91
N TRP A 8 5.57 11.94 -8.17
CA TRP A 8 5.85 10.79 -7.30
C TRP A 8 7.19 10.10 -7.62
N ASP A 9 7.73 10.28 -8.82
CA ASP A 9 8.97 9.65 -9.29
C ASP A 9 10.20 10.51 -8.91
N HIS A 10 10.77 10.21 -7.74
CA HIS A 10 11.88 10.97 -7.17
C HIS A 10 13.23 10.30 -7.45
N HIS A 11 14.13 11.02 -8.14
CA HIS A 11 15.52 10.59 -8.42
C HIS A 11 16.57 11.33 -7.56
N GLY A 12 16.15 12.21 -6.66
CA GLY A 12 17.03 12.98 -5.77
C GLY A 12 16.27 13.56 -4.57
N ASN A 13 16.98 13.86 -3.48
CA ASN A 13 16.40 14.36 -2.22
C ASN A 13 15.20 13.50 -1.72
N ILE A 14 15.30 12.18 -1.90
CA ILE A 14 14.19 11.23 -1.75
C ILE A 14 13.53 11.34 -0.38
N LYS A 15 14.31 11.53 0.70
CA LYS A 15 13.78 11.64 2.06
C LYS A 15 12.79 12.80 2.20
N ALA A 16 13.17 14.00 1.78
CA ALA A 16 12.31 15.19 1.91
C ALA A 16 11.15 15.15 0.91
N ALA A 17 11.42 14.70 -0.31
CA ALA A 17 10.42 14.61 -1.38
C ALA A 17 9.32 13.58 -1.02
N ALA A 18 9.70 12.37 -0.59
CA ALA A 18 8.76 11.35 -0.15
C ALA A 18 7.96 11.76 1.08
N ALA A 19 8.59 12.41 2.07
CA ALA A 19 7.87 12.92 3.25
C ALA A 19 6.83 13.99 2.86
N LYS A 20 7.14 14.82 1.87
CA LYS A 20 6.20 15.82 1.34
C LYS A 20 5.05 15.15 0.59
N THR A 21 5.34 14.27 -0.37
CA THR A 21 4.31 13.61 -1.18
C THR A 21 3.43 12.66 -0.36
N ALA A 22 3.98 11.96 0.64
CA ALA A 22 3.22 11.16 1.58
C ALA A 22 2.13 11.99 2.29
N LYS A 23 2.45 13.21 2.75
CA LYS A 23 1.47 14.10 3.38
C LYS A 23 0.39 14.59 2.41
N LEU A 24 0.71 14.72 1.12
CA LEU A 24 -0.25 15.13 0.10
C LEU A 24 -1.26 14.03 -0.23
N VAL A 25 -0.91 12.76 -0.02
CA VAL A 25 -1.83 11.63 -0.27
C VAL A 25 -2.56 11.14 0.97
N ASP A 26 -1.98 11.33 2.17
CA ASP A 26 -2.54 10.87 3.45
C ASP A 26 -3.93 11.47 3.73
N GLN A 27 -4.02 12.80 3.71
CA GLN A 27 -5.28 13.50 4.04
C GLN A 27 -6.41 13.20 3.03
N PRO A 28 -6.18 13.23 1.70
CA PRO A 28 -7.20 12.83 0.73
C PRO A 28 -7.62 11.36 0.85
N ALA A 29 -6.69 10.44 1.15
CA ALA A 29 -7.03 9.04 1.35
C ALA A 29 -7.94 8.86 2.58
N ALA A 30 -7.62 9.54 3.69
CA ALA A 30 -8.46 9.54 4.88
C ALA A 30 -9.85 10.14 4.63
N ALA A 31 -9.93 11.22 3.85
CA ALA A 31 -11.20 11.83 3.44
C ALA A 31 -12.04 10.88 2.59
N LEU A 32 -11.44 10.22 1.60
CA LEU A 32 -12.12 9.22 0.76
C LEU A 32 -12.73 8.09 1.61
N LEU A 33 -11.97 7.54 2.55
CA LEU A 33 -12.48 6.48 3.43
C LEU A 33 -13.64 6.97 4.31
N LYS A 34 -13.56 8.20 4.83
CA LYS A 34 -14.65 8.80 5.61
C LYS A 34 -15.90 9.01 4.76
N ASP A 35 -15.76 9.53 3.56
CA ASP A 35 -16.88 9.80 2.65
C ASP A 35 -17.57 8.50 2.22
N LEU A 36 -16.80 7.47 1.86
CA LEU A 36 -17.33 6.14 1.54
C LEU A 36 -18.08 5.54 2.74
N LYS A 37 -17.56 5.71 3.96
CA LYS A 37 -18.22 5.22 5.18
C LYS A 37 -19.50 5.99 5.48
N GLN A 38 -19.50 7.32 5.36
CA GLN A 38 -20.68 8.16 5.59
C GLN A 38 -21.81 7.86 4.61
N ARG A 39 -21.47 7.44 3.39
CA ARG A 39 -22.44 7.05 2.35
C ARG A 39 -22.81 5.56 2.41
N ASP A 40 -22.37 4.82 3.42
CA ASP A 40 -22.57 3.37 3.55
C ASP A 40 -22.05 2.55 2.35
N MET A 41 -21.07 3.10 1.61
CA MET A 41 -20.48 2.49 0.40
C MET A 41 -19.18 1.73 0.71
N LEU A 42 -18.53 2.01 1.84
CA LEU A 42 -17.22 1.41 2.16
C LEU A 42 -17.32 -0.13 2.30
N LYS A 43 -18.46 -0.66 2.74
CA LYS A 43 -18.66 -2.11 2.85
C LYS A 43 -18.63 -2.82 1.50
N ASP A 44 -19.03 -2.14 0.43
CA ASP A 44 -19.10 -2.65 -0.94
C ASP A 44 -17.93 -2.18 -1.81
N THR A 45 -17.01 -1.37 -1.25
CA THR A 45 -15.87 -0.80 -1.98
C THR A 45 -14.56 -1.23 -1.33
N LEU A 46 -13.76 -2.01 -2.04
CA LEU A 46 -12.38 -2.30 -1.64
C LEU A 46 -11.47 -1.13 -2.07
N VAL A 47 -10.90 -0.44 -1.09
CA VAL A 47 -9.85 0.56 -1.30
C VAL A 47 -8.50 -0.11 -1.07
N VAL A 48 -7.61 -0.01 -2.05
CA VAL A 48 -6.23 -0.51 -1.98
C VAL A 48 -5.29 0.68 -2.11
N TRP A 49 -4.33 0.77 -1.20
CA TRP A 49 -3.19 1.68 -1.32
C TRP A 49 -1.91 0.84 -1.32
N ALA A 50 -1.15 0.98 -2.39
CA ALA A 50 0.08 0.23 -2.62
C ALA A 50 1.08 1.09 -3.38
N GLY A 51 2.36 0.86 -3.14
CA GLY A 51 3.43 1.24 -4.05
C GLY A 51 3.77 0.12 -5.03
N GLU A 52 4.56 0.42 -6.05
CA GLU A 52 5.08 -0.59 -6.99
C GLU A 52 6.28 -1.35 -6.41
N PHE A 53 7.04 -0.70 -5.53
CA PHE A 53 8.22 -1.22 -4.86
C PHE A 53 8.50 -0.43 -3.57
N GLY A 54 9.30 -1.02 -2.69
CA GLY A 54 9.84 -0.35 -1.51
C GLY A 54 11.09 0.46 -1.83
N ARG A 55 11.73 0.99 -0.79
CA ARG A 55 13.03 1.68 -0.89
C ARG A 55 14.03 1.01 0.02
N THR A 56 15.27 0.84 -0.44
CA THR A 56 16.32 0.20 0.38
C THR A 56 16.50 0.97 1.69
N PRO A 57 16.75 0.30 2.82
CA PRO A 57 17.02 1.01 4.07
C PRO A 57 18.34 1.77 4.05
N MET A 58 19.31 1.25 3.29
CA MET A 58 20.61 1.87 3.04
C MET A 58 20.50 2.93 1.93
N ALA A 59 21.21 4.04 2.11
CA ALA A 59 21.33 5.08 1.09
C ALA A 59 22.67 4.96 0.34
N GLN A 60 22.66 5.20 -0.98
CA GLN A 60 23.85 5.41 -1.80
C GLN A 60 23.83 6.86 -2.29
N GLY A 61 24.78 7.68 -1.85
CA GLY A 61 24.78 9.12 -2.10
C GLY A 61 23.57 9.83 -1.46
N SER A 62 22.76 10.52 -2.26
CA SER A 62 21.61 11.31 -1.79
C SER A 62 20.26 10.58 -1.79
N GLY A 63 20.24 9.25 -1.97
CA GLY A 63 19.01 8.51 -2.23
C GLY A 63 19.01 7.05 -1.79
N ARG A 64 17.83 6.42 -1.90
CA ARG A 64 17.57 5.00 -1.68
C ARG A 64 17.12 4.35 -2.98
N ASP A 65 17.60 3.15 -3.27
CA ASP A 65 17.26 2.41 -4.48
C ASP A 65 15.86 1.80 -4.40
N HIS A 66 15.35 1.32 -5.54
CA HIS A 66 14.15 0.50 -5.59
C HIS A 66 14.39 -0.82 -4.88
N HIS A 67 13.42 -1.23 -4.07
CA HIS A 67 13.55 -2.40 -3.22
C HIS A 67 12.36 -3.32 -3.34
N ILE A 68 12.56 -4.42 -4.05
CA ILE A 68 11.50 -5.39 -4.33
C ILE A 68 11.31 -6.42 -3.21
N LYS A 69 12.24 -6.48 -2.24
CA LYS A 69 12.24 -7.51 -1.19
C LYS A 69 11.32 -7.20 0.00
N GLY A 70 10.84 -5.97 0.11
CA GLY A 70 9.99 -5.54 1.21
C GLY A 70 9.34 -4.19 0.93
N PHE A 71 8.01 -4.17 1.00
CA PHE A 71 7.20 -2.95 0.95
C PHE A 71 5.85 -3.22 1.63
N SER A 72 5.10 -2.15 1.89
CA SER A 72 3.83 -2.22 2.60
C SER A 72 2.67 -1.86 1.67
N ILE A 73 1.54 -2.53 1.89
CA ILE A 73 0.24 -2.28 1.28
C ILE A 73 -0.76 -2.12 2.42
N TRP A 74 -1.78 -1.28 2.26
CA TRP A 74 -2.96 -1.34 3.12
C TRP A 74 -4.24 -1.42 2.30
N MET A 75 -5.25 -2.06 2.90
CA MET A 75 -6.58 -2.22 2.31
C MET A 75 -7.65 -1.83 3.32
N ALA A 76 -8.78 -1.31 2.83
CA ALA A 76 -9.94 -0.99 3.65
C ALA A 76 -11.24 -1.21 2.86
N GLY A 77 -12.31 -1.58 3.56
CA GLY A 77 -13.62 -1.81 2.95
C GLY A 77 -13.72 -3.11 2.16
N GLY A 78 -14.81 -3.30 1.42
CA GLY A 78 -15.02 -4.47 0.55
C GLY A 78 -14.95 -5.81 1.28
N GLY A 79 -15.32 -5.85 2.57
CA GLY A 79 -15.30 -7.07 3.39
C GLY A 79 -13.93 -7.50 3.91
N ILE A 80 -12.84 -6.74 3.69
CA ILE A 80 -11.53 -7.05 4.30
C ILE A 80 -11.62 -6.97 5.84
N LYS A 81 -10.90 -7.85 6.53
CA LYS A 81 -10.79 -7.81 7.99
C LYS A 81 -10.01 -6.57 8.43
N GLY A 82 -10.70 -5.59 8.99
CA GLY A 82 -10.08 -4.38 9.55
C GLY A 82 -9.24 -4.64 10.81
N GLY A 83 -8.47 -3.63 11.23
CA GLY A 83 -7.71 -3.67 12.49
C GLY A 83 -6.61 -4.74 12.55
N THR A 84 -6.15 -5.21 11.39
CA THR A 84 -5.18 -6.30 11.27
C THR A 84 -3.90 -5.80 10.61
N SER A 85 -2.75 -6.14 11.19
CA SER A 85 -1.44 -6.07 10.54
C SER A 85 -0.99 -7.50 10.26
N TYR A 86 -0.47 -7.78 9.07
CA TYR A 86 -0.06 -9.12 8.67
C TYR A 86 1.28 -9.06 7.93
N GLY A 87 2.23 -9.84 8.42
CA GLY A 87 3.60 -9.84 7.94
C GLY A 87 4.46 -8.75 8.57
N ASN A 88 5.77 -8.94 8.46
CA ASN A 88 6.76 -7.99 8.94
C ASN A 88 8.08 -8.15 8.18
N THR A 89 8.87 -7.08 8.13
CA THR A 89 10.24 -7.11 7.65
C THR A 89 11.23 -7.40 8.78
N ASP A 90 12.47 -7.72 8.44
CA ASP A 90 13.57 -7.67 9.41
C ASP A 90 13.72 -6.27 10.03
N GLU A 91 14.51 -6.16 11.08
CA GLU A 91 14.70 -4.92 11.85
C GLU A 91 15.18 -3.73 11.00
N LEU A 92 15.84 -4.02 9.87
CA LEU A 92 16.33 -3.00 8.96
C LEU A 92 15.30 -2.63 7.90
N GLY A 93 14.22 -3.38 7.74
CA GLY A 93 13.28 -3.22 6.63
C GLY A 93 13.78 -3.79 5.31
N TYR A 94 14.75 -4.72 5.34
CA TYR A 94 15.43 -5.22 4.14
C TYR A 94 14.75 -6.43 3.51
N ASN A 95 14.27 -7.41 4.28
CA ASN A 95 13.51 -8.54 3.74
C ASN A 95 12.20 -8.69 4.50
N ALA A 96 11.14 -9.12 3.82
CA ALA A 96 10.00 -9.72 4.51
C ALA A 96 10.45 -11.03 5.17
N VAL A 97 10.17 -11.20 6.46
CA VAL A 97 10.64 -12.36 7.25
C VAL A 97 9.53 -13.05 8.03
N GLU A 98 8.44 -12.34 8.32
CA GLU A 98 7.28 -12.90 9.01
C GLU A 98 6.09 -12.92 8.05
N ASN A 99 5.35 -14.04 8.02
CA ASN A 99 4.10 -14.19 7.25
C ASN A 99 4.20 -13.59 5.85
N VAL A 100 5.23 -13.99 5.10
CA VAL A 100 5.61 -13.36 3.82
C VAL A 100 4.49 -13.53 2.79
N VAL A 101 4.07 -12.40 2.22
CA VAL A 101 3.00 -12.31 1.21
C VAL A 101 3.61 -11.88 -0.12
N THR A 102 3.27 -12.60 -1.19
CA THR A 102 3.63 -12.20 -2.56
C THR A 102 2.53 -11.35 -3.20
N VAL A 103 2.84 -10.67 -4.30
CA VAL A 103 1.82 -9.92 -5.07
C VAL A 103 0.67 -10.83 -5.55
N HIS A 104 0.95 -12.11 -5.81
CA HIS A 104 -0.07 -13.08 -6.18
C HIS A 104 -1.06 -13.35 -5.04
N ASP A 105 -0.59 -13.43 -3.80
CA ASP A 105 -1.44 -13.65 -2.62
C ASP A 105 -2.34 -12.44 -2.35
N VAL A 106 -1.82 -11.22 -2.57
CA VAL A 106 -2.61 -10.00 -2.48
C VAL A 106 -3.70 -9.99 -3.54
N HIS A 107 -3.37 -10.31 -4.80
CA HIS A 107 -4.36 -10.39 -5.87
C HIS A 107 -5.41 -11.49 -5.61
N ALA A 108 -5.01 -12.65 -5.10
CA ALA A 108 -5.93 -13.71 -4.72
C ALA A 108 -6.92 -13.23 -3.64
N THR A 109 -6.44 -12.47 -2.65
CA THR A 109 -7.28 -11.83 -1.63
C THR A 109 -8.28 -10.85 -2.26
N MET A 110 -7.82 -9.98 -3.16
CA MET A 110 -8.70 -9.04 -3.86
C MET A 110 -9.77 -9.76 -4.68
N LEU A 111 -9.38 -10.76 -5.47
CA LEU A 111 -10.30 -11.56 -6.28
C LEU A 111 -11.35 -12.26 -5.41
N ARG A 112 -10.94 -12.83 -4.27
CA ARG A 112 -11.83 -13.48 -3.32
C ARG A 112 -12.88 -12.51 -2.76
N LEU A 113 -12.48 -11.28 -2.44
CA LEU A 113 -13.38 -10.23 -1.93
C LEU A 113 -14.33 -9.70 -3.01
N LEU A 114 -13.88 -9.67 -4.28
CA LEU A 114 -14.69 -9.26 -5.43
C LEU A 114 -15.61 -10.37 -5.97
N GLY A 115 -15.74 -11.49 -5.27
CA GLY A 115 -16.67 -12.57 -5.61
C GLY A 115 -16.13 -13.59 -6.63
N SER A 116 -14.86 -13.51 -7.01
CA SER A 116 -14.20 -14.55 -7.81
C SER A 116 -13.75 -15.69 -6.89
N THR A 117 -14.65 -16.65 -6.62
CA THR A 117 -14.25 -17.95 -6.09
C THR A 117 -13.72 -18.79 -7.25
N THR A 118 -12.39 -18.99 -7.33
CA THR A 118 -11.91 -20.22 -7.96
C THR A 118 -12.27 -21.35 -7.02
N SER A 119 -13.34 -22.06 -7.35
CA SER A 119 -13.65 -23.35 -6.76
C SER A 119 -12.47 -24.28 -7.01
N SER A 120 -11.87 -24.80 -5.95
CA SER A 120 -11.02 -25.99 -5.96
C SER A 120 -11.52 -26.93 -4.88
#